data_AF-A0A7S1SBZ8-F1
#
_entry.id   AF-A0A7S1SBZ8-F1
#
_cell.length_a   1.000
_cell.length_b   1.000
_cell.length_c   1.000
_cell.angle_alpha   90.00
_cell.angle_beta   90.00
_cell.angle_gamma   90.00
#
_symmetry.space_group_name_H-M   'P 1'
#
loop_
_entity.id
_entity.type
_entity.pdbx_description
1 polymer ?
#
loop_
_entity_poly.entity_id
_entity_poly.type
_entity_poly.pdbx_seq_one_letter_code
_entity_poly.pdbx_strand_id
1 'polypeptide(L)'
;VKTRAVNTGGPPGHVLPPVLDLANHCSLGASARIRLAEGGVQIVALEEMDAGEEVTFCYDPAADYLDIFERYGFFDAQNPVHTVEVVVPRGSLLGSDAEEWRRELVEAQA
;
A
#
# COMPACT_ATOMS: atom_id res chain seq x y z
N VAL A 1 0.43 -5.13 16.29
CA VAL A 1 -0.86 -5.44 15.61
C VAL A 1 -0.97 -4.77 14.24
N LYS A 2 -0.42 -3.57 14.00
CA LYS A 2 -0.56 -2.82 12.74
C LYS A 2 -0.19 -3.56 11.44
N THR A 3 0.87 -4.37 11.43
CA THR A 3 1.44 -4.89 10.17
C THR A 3 0.75 -6.15 9.61
N ARG A 4 -0.03 -6.88 10.43
CA ARG A 4 -0.54 -8.22 10.09
C ARG A 4 -2.04 -8.39 10.31
N ALA A 5 -2.70 -7.35 10.81
CA ALA A 5 -4.13 -7.39 11.06
C ALA A 5 -4.92 -7.19 9.76
N VAL A 6 -5.95 -8.01 9.56
CA VAL A 6 -6.91 -7.89 8.46
C VAL A 6 -8.14 -7.15 8.96
N ASN A 7 -8.56 -6.11 8.26
CA ASN A 7 -9.81 -5.40 8.54
C ASN A 7 -11.02 -6.25 8.12
N THR A 8 -11.95 -6.48 9.04
CA THR A 8 -13.13 -7.34 8.82
C THR A 8 -14.40 -6.57 8.43
N GLY A 9 -14.37 -5.23 8.34
CA GLY A 9 -15.51 -4.40 7.93
C GLY A 9 -16.71 -4.38 8.90
N GLY A 10 -16.58 -5.03 10.06
CA GLY A 10 -17.59 -5.15 11.11
C GLY A 10 -16.97 -5.76 12.37
N PRO A 11 -17.67 -5.80 13.53
CA PRO A 11 -17.13 -6.32 14.79
C PRO A 11 -16.48 -7.71 14.60
N PRO A 12 -15.22 -7.95 15.02
CA PRO A 12 -14.38 -7.16 15.95
C PRO A 12 -13.59 -6.00 15.32
N GLY A 13 -13.74 -5.73 14.03
CA GLY A 13 -13.09 -4.67 13.27
C GLY A 13 -11.80 -5.16 12.62
N HIS A 14 -10.95 -5.84 13.40
CA HIS A 14 -9.70 -6.42 12.90
C HIS A 14 -9.46 -7.81 13.50
N VAL A 15 -8.81 -8.68 12.74
CA VAL A 15 -8.38 -10.01 13.19
C VAL A 15 -6.93 -10.29 12.79
N LEU A 16 -6.28 -11.18 13.53
CA LEU A 16 -4.97 -11.74 13.18
C LEU A 16 -5.19 -13.18 12.71
N PRO A 17 -5.28 -13.45 11.41
CA PRO A 17 -5.52 -14.79 10.90
C PRO A 17 -4.18 -15.57 10.87
N PRO A 18 -3.97 -16.56 11.76
CA PRO A 18 -2.72 -17.32 11.77
C PRO A 18 -2.51 -18.01 10.43
N VAL A 19 -1.25 -18.20 10.03
CA VAL A 19 -0.84 -18.81 8.75
C VAL A 19 -1.10 -17.90 7.55
N LEU A 20 -2.29 -17.30 7.44
CA LEU A 20 -2.60 -16.35 6.36
C LEU A 20 -1.77 -15.07 6.48
N ASP A 21 -1.41 -14.66 7.70
CA ASP A 21 -0.57 -13.49 7.96
C ASP A 21 0.89 -13.66 7.55
N LEU A 22 1.31 -14.87 7.17
CA LEU A 22 2.64 -15.17 6.65
C LEU A 22 2.80 -14.85 5.16
N ALA A 23 1.69 -14.76 4.40
CA ALA A 23 1.75 -14.45 2.97
C ALA A 23 2.18 -12.98 2.76
N ASN A 24 3.08 -12.77 1.79
CA ASN A 24 3.74 -11.48 1.60
C ASN A 24 2.92 -10.50 0.76
N HIS A 25 3.33 -9.24 0.85
CA HIS A 25 2.75 -8.16 0.07
C HIS A 25 3.22 -8.20 -1.38
N CYS A 26 2.32 -7.86 -2.30
CA CYS A 26 2.68 -7.48 -3.67
C CYS A 26 1.70 -6.43 -4.19
N SER A 27 2.19 -5.21 -4.52
CA SER A 27 1.34 -4.13 -5.04
C SER A 27 0.77 -4.44 -6.43
N LEU A 28 1.61 -4.97 -7.33
CA LEU A 28 1.26 -5.25 -8.72
C LEU A 28 1.53 -6.72 -9.03
N GLY A 29 0.50 -7.45 -9.44
CA GLY A 29 0.62 -8.87 -9.78
C GLY A 29 0.54 -9.82 -8.57
N ALA A 30 -0.16 -9.42 -7.51
CA ALA A 30 -0.51 -10.32 -6.42
C ALA A 30 -1.15 -11.62 -6.95
N SER A 31 -0.70 -12.78 -6.45
CA SER A 31 -1.23 -14.09 -6.88
C SER A 31 -2.56 -14.45 -6.20
N ALA A 32 -2.90 -13.78 -5.11
CA ALA A 32 -4.11 -14.05 -4.34
C ALA A 32 -4.74 -12.77 -3.77
N ARG A 33 -5.95 -12.93 -3.24
CA ARG A 33 -6.69 -11.89 -2.51
C ARG A 33 -7.28 -12.40 -1.22
N ILE A 34 -7.47 -11.49 -0.28
CA ILE A 34 -8.23 -11.77 0.96
C ILE A 34 -9.73 -11.74 0.66
N ARG A 35 -10.45 -12.75 1.18
CA ARG A 35 -11.90 -12.82 1.19
C ARG A 35 -12.37 -13.09 2.61
N LEU A 36 -13.29 -12.26 3.10
CA LEU A 36 -14.03 -12.55 4.33
C LEU A 36 -15.14 -13.55 4.01
N ALA A 37 -15.23 -14.62 4.80
CA ALA A 37 -16.22 -15.67 4.64
C ALA A 37 -16.88 -15.99 5.98
N GLU A 38 -17.99 -16.74 5.93
CA GLU A 38 -18.60 -17.28 7.14
C GLU A 38 -17.58 -18.16 7.88
N GLY A 39 -17.29 -17.81 9.13
CA GLY A 39 -16.32 -18.53 9.96
C GLY A 39 -14.87 -18.07 9.85
N GLY A 40 -14.52 -17.06 9.02
CA GLY A 40 -13.17 -16.47 9.09
C GLY A 40 -12.67 -15.76 7.84
N VAL A 41 -11.34 -15.65 7.76
CA VAL A 41 -10.60 -15.04 6.65
C VAL A 41 -10.09 -16.14 5.73
N GLN A 42 -10.13 -15.91 4.42
CA GLN A 42 -9.61 -16.81 3.40
C GLN A 42 -8.64 -16.06 2.48
N ILE A 43 -7.61 -16.75 2.02
CA ILE A 43 -6.81 -16.34 0.86
C ILE A 43 -7.32 -17.13 -0.33
N VAL A 44 -7.64 -16.43 -1.42
CA VAL A 44 -8.19 -17.01 -2.65
C VAL A 44 -7.24 -16.67 -3.78
N ALA A 45 -6.68 -17.68 -4.43
CA ALA A 45 -5.86 -17.51 -5.63
C ALA A 45 -6.65 -16.79 -6.73
N LEU A 46 -5.99 -15.90 -7.46
CA LEU A 46 -6.57 -15.18 -8.60
C LEU A 46 -6.48 -15.98 -9.90
N GLU A 47 -5.52 -16.88 -9.98
CA GLU A 47 -5.23 -17.74 -11.14
C GLU A 47 -4.75 -19.13 -10.69
N GLU A 48 -4.58 -20.04 -11.66
CA GLU A 48 -3.95 -21.33 -11.38
C GLU A 48 -2.50 -21.11 -10.95
N MET A 49 -2.08 -21.84 -9.92
CA MET A 49 -0.73 -21.72 -9.35
C MET A 49 0.03 -23.04 -9.46
N ASP A 50 1.28 -22.96 -9.88
CA ASP A 50 2.19 -24.09 -9.94
C ASP A 50 2.83 -24.36 -8.56
N ALA A 51 3.28 -25.60 -8.38
CA ALA A 51 3.99 -25.98 -7.15
C ALA A 51 5.30 -25.19 -7.01
N GLY A 52 5.44 -24.47 -5.90
CA GLY A 52 6.62 -23.66 -5.59
C GLY A 52 6.42 -22.16 -5.84
N GLU A 53 5.30 -21.75 -6.44
CA GLU A 53 4.96 -20.33 -6.57
C GLU A 53 4.60 -19.71 -5.21
N GLU A 54 4.96 -18.43 -5.05
CA GLU A 54 4.68 -17.70 -3.82
C GLU A 54 3.24 -17.19 -3.79
N VAL A 55 2.56 -17.42 -2.67
CA VAL A 55 1.25 -16.83 -2.39
C VAL A 55 1.46 -15.41 -1.85
N THR A 56 1.10 -14.40 -2.63
CA THR A 56 1.18 -12.99 -2.27
C THR A 56 -0.18 -12.33 -2.40
N PHE A 57 -0.41 -11.26 -1.65
CA PHE A 57 -1.61 -10.44 -1.81
C PHE A 57 -1.31 -8.97 -1.56
N CYS A 58 -2.08 -8.07 -2.19
CA CYS A 58 -1.96 -6.64 -1.93
C CYS A 58 -2.55 -6.32 -0.55
N TYR A 59 -1.73 -5.78 0.35
CA TYR A 59 -2.14 -5.49 1.74
C TYR A 59 -3.06 -4.28 1.82
N ASP A 60 -2.81 -3.26 1.02
CA ASP A 60 -3.59 -2.02 0.96
C ASP A 60 -3.47 -1.42 -0.46
N PRO A 61 -4.48 -1.61 -1.33
CA PRO A 61 -4.45 -1.09 -2.69
C PRO A 61 -4.48 0.44 -2.80
N ALA A 62 -4.79 1.14 -1.70
CA ALA A 62 -4.84 2.59 -1.64
C ALA A 62 -3.58 3.21 -1.01
N ALA A 63 -2.70 2.40 -0.43
CA ALA A 63 -1.46 2.87 0.18
C ALA A 63 -0.42 3.23 -0.86
N ASP A 64 0.16 4.41 -0.73
CA ASP A 64 1.36 4.78 -1.48
C ASP A 64 2.63 4.17 -0.88
N TYR A 65 3.76 4.40 -1.56
CA TYR A 65 5.08 3.91 -1.16
C TYR A 65 5.43 4.23 0.31
N LEU A 66 5.12 5.45 0.78
CA LEU A 66 5.44 5.89 2.13
C LEU A 66 4.47 5.26 3.14
N ASP A 67 3.18 5.21 2.82
CA ASP A 67 2.17 4.51 3.60
C ASP A 67 2.54 3.05 3.85
N ILE A 68 3.04 2.35 2.81
CA ILE A 68 3.47 0.95 2.95
C ILE A 68 4.62 0.84 3.95
N PHE A 69 5.61 1.73 3.85
CA PHE A 69 6.72 1.77 4.80
C PHE A 69 6.27 2.07 6.23
N GLU A 70 5.45 3.10 6.43
CA GLU A 70 5.01 3.52 7.76
C GLU A 70 4.08 2.49 8.45
N ARG A 71 3.22 1.82 7.68
CA ARG A 71 2.23 0.88 8.20
C ARG A 71 2.77 -0.54 8.33
N TYR A 72 3.61 -0.97 7.39
CA TYR A 72 4.05 -2.37 7.27
C TYR A 72 5.56 -2.58 7.44
N GLY A 73 6.36 -1.52 7.47
CA GLY A 73 7.78 -1.57 7.84
C GLY A 73 8.73 -2.04 6.74
N PHE A 74 8.31 -1.99 5.48
CA PHE A 74 9.15 -2.32 4.32
C PHE A 74 8.90 -1.34 3.17
N PHE A 75 9.86 -1.22 2.26
CA PHE A 75 9.72 -0.43 1.05
C PHE A 75 9.30 -1.33 -0.11
N ASP A 76 8.23 -0.97 -0.81
CA ASP A 76 7.79 -1.67 -2.02
C ASP A 76 8.19 -0.87 -3.27
N ALA A 77 9.28 -1.28 -3.91
CA ALA A 77 9.76 -0.65 -5.15
C ALA A 77 8.82 -0.84 -6.35
N GLN A 78 7.84 -1.74 -6.24
CA GLN A 78 6.84 -1.99 -7.27
C GLN A 78 5.54 -1.21 -7.05
N ASN A 79 5.42 -0.45 -5.95
CA ASN A 79 4.22 0.33 -5.68
C ASN A 79 4.06 1.42 -6.76
N PRO A 80 2.94 1.45 -7.51
CA PRO A 80 2.76 2.42 -8.59
C PRO A 80 2.57 3.86 -8.08
N VAL A 81 2.25 4.06 -6.80
CA VAL A 81 1.98 5.37 -6.22
C VAL A 81 3.13 5.78 -5.31
N HIS A 82 3.88 6.80 -5.73
CA HIS A 82 4.88 7.47 -4.91
C HIS A 82 4.37 8.86 -4.57
N THR A 83 4.07 9.10 -3.29
CA THR A 83 3.64 10.42 -2.82
C THR A 83 4.82 11.16 -2.23
N VAL A 84 4.93 12.45 -2.56
CA VAL A 84 5.85 13.39 -1.92
C VAL A 84 5.04 14.51 -1.29
N GLU A 85 5.27 14.78 0.00
CA GLU A 85 4.69 15.94 0.66
C GLU A 85 5.56 17.17 0.40
N VAL A 86 4.99 18.19 -0.23
CA VAL A 86 5.68 19.47 -0.49
C VAL A 86 5.09 20.53 0.41
N VAL A 87 5.89 21.04 1.35
CA VAL A 87 5.51 22.17 2.18
C VAL A 87 5.72 23.46 1.39
N VAL A 88 4.62 24.06 0.91
CA VAL A 88 4.67 25.34 0.20
C VAL A 88 4.55 26.49 1.21
N PRO A 89 5.53 27.41 1.29
CA PRO A 89 5.43 28.57 2.15
C PRO A 89 4.21 29.43 1.79
N ARG A 90 3.45 29.89 2.78
CA ARG A 90 2.21 30.68 2.54
C ARG A 90 2.42 31.93 1.68
N GLY A 91 3.61 32.54 1.73
CA GLY A 91 3.95 33.71 0.91
C GLY A 91 4.08 33.40 -0.58
N SER A 92 4.39 32.16 -0.94
CA SER A 92 4.61 31.70 -2.32
C SER A 92 3.31 31.49 -3.10
N LEU A 93 2.15 31.48 -2.42
CA LEU A 93 0.83 31.28 -3.03
C LEU A 93 0.15 32.60 -3.44
N LEU A 94 0.69 33.75 -3.01
CA LEU A 94 0.06 35.07 -3.14
C LEU A 94 0.85 36.05 -4.03
N GLY A 95 1.94 35.62 -4.68
CA GLY A 95 2.79 36.45 -5.52
C GLY A 95 2.99 35.91 -6.94
N SER A 96 3.46 36.76 -7.86
CA SER A 96 3.85 36.43 -9.24
C SER A 96 4.88 35.29 -9.37
N ASP A 97 5.55 34.96 -8.26
CA ASP A 97 6.63 33.96 -8.18
C ASP A 97 6.07 32.54 -7.92
N ALA A 98 4.75 32.39 -7.88
CA ALA A 98 4.05 31.12 -7.67
C ALA A 98 4.35 30.03 -8.72
N GLU A 99 4.91 30.40 -9.88
CA GLU A 99 5.33 29.44 -10.93
C GLU A 99 6.82 29.06 -10.86
N GLU A 100 7.67 29.91 -10.30
CA GLU A 100 9.13 29.73 -10.36
C GLU A 100 9.56 28.54 -9.49
N TRP A 101 9.06 28.48 -8.25
CA TRP A 101 9.32 27.34 -7.36
C TRP A 101 8.77 26.01 -7.89
N ARG A 102 7.69 26.04 -8.68
CA ARG A 102 7.13 24.81 -9.31
C ARG A 102 8.03 24.29 -10.42
N ARG A 103 8.63 25.18 -11.23
CA ARG A 103 9.58 24.77 -12.28
C ARG A 103 10.84 24.17 -11.68
N GLU A 104 11.40 24.81 -10.66
CA GLU A 104 12.60 24.31 -9.95
C GLU A 104 12.36 22.92 -9.35
N LEU A 105 11.18 22.69 -8.75
CA LEU A 105 10.83 21.39 -8.18
C LEU A 105 10.73 20.30 -9.25
N VAL A 106 10.13 20.60 -10.41
CA VAL A 106 10.01 19.64 -11.52
C VAL A 106 11.37 19.33 -12.14
N GLU A 107 12.26 20.32 -12.30
CA GLU A 107 13.62 20.10 -12.80
C GLU A 107 14.49 19.27 -11.85
N ALA A 108 14.34 19.45 -10.53
CA ALA A 108 15.11 18.68 -9.55
C ALA A 108 14.68 17.20 -9.43
N GLN A 109 13.52 16.83 -9.98
CA GLN A 109 12.96 15.47 -9.94
C GLN A 109 13.13 14.70 -11.26
N ALA A 110 13.70 15.31 -12.30
CA ALA A 110 14.01 14.69 -13.59
C ALA A 110 15.42 14.07 -13.63
#